data_AF-A0A9N9K905-F1
#
_entry.id   AF-A0A9N9K905-F1
#
_cell.length_a   1.000
_cell.length_b   1.000
_cell.length_c   1.000
_cell.angle_alpha   90.00
_cell.angle_beta   90.00
_cell.angle_gamma   90.00
#
_symmetry.space_group_name_H-M   'P 1'
#
loop_
_entity.id
_entity.type
_entity.pdbx_description
1 polymer ?
#
loop_
_entity_poly.entity_id
_entity_poly.type
_entity_poly.pdbx_seq_one_letter_code
_entity_poly.pdbx_strand_id
1 'polypeptide(L)'
;LLSKQLKHELKTYYIAGRLPTKPLNLPQRMESGWGETNSSFIFSMENGKTLENCMISRVTSPERAIWNAPRNPCFSHDLQWFKGKLKQSSYEKKIYDSEEFVMVDIEIYRVVKKNENDNSTEIMEIDNVNN
;
A
#
# COMPACT_ATOMS: atom_id res chain seq x y z
N LEU A 1 -17.81 7.55 1.66
CA LEU A 1 -17.67 8.70 0.73
C LEU A 1 -16.22 8.83 0.24
N LEU A 2 -15.25 8.95 1.16
CA LEU A 2 -13.79 8.96 0.91
C LEU A 2 -13.33 8.01 -0.21
N SER A 3 -13.75 6.74 -0.16
CA SER A 3 -13.36 5.72 -1.13
C SER A 3 -13.80 5.96 -2.57
N LYS A 4 -14.80 6.82 -2.85
CA LYS A 4 -15.21 7.12 -4.24
C LYS A 4 -14.35 8.21 -4.87
N GLN A 5 -14.05 9.27 -4.11
CA GLN A 5 -13.19 10.36 -4.57
C GLN A 5 -11.75 9.87 -4.72
N LEU A 6 -11.25 9.14 -3.71
CA LEU A 6 -9.95 8.48 -3.76
C LEU A 6 -9.87 7.44 -4.89
N LYS A 7 -10.95 6.75 -5.28
CA LYS A 7 -10.91 5.86 -6.47
C LYS A 7 -10.94 6.61 -7.81
N HIS A 8 -11.37 7.88 -7.85
CA HIS A 8 -11.46 8.65 -9.10
C HIS A 8 -10.12 9.29 -9.49
N GLU A 9 -9.39 9.83 -8.51
CA GLU A 9 -8.11 10.52 -8.72
C GLU A 9 -6.96 9.54 -9.01
N LEU A 10 -7.08 8.29 -8.57
CA LEU A 10 -5.98 7.32 -8.53
C LEU A 10 -5.97 6.36 -9.71
N LYS A 11 -5.58 6.88 -10.88
CA LYS A 11 -5.40 6.10 -12.13
C LYS A 11 -4.14 5.23 -12.20
N THR A 12 -3.30 5.22 -11.16
CA THR A 12 -2.07 4.42 -11.10
C THR A 12 -1.93 3.79 -9.72
N TYR A 13 -1.49 2.53 -9.68
CA TYR A 13 -1.46 1.56 -8.58
C TYR A 13 -1.25 2.09 -7.14
N TYR A 14 -2.02 1.51 -6.20
CA TYR A 14 -1.85 1.67 -4.75
C TYR A 14 -1.86 0.32 -4.05
N ILE A 15 -1.11 0.23 -2.95
CA ILE A 15 -1.17 -0.86 -1.98
C ILE A 15 -1.15 -0.23 -0.57
N ALA A 16 -2.32 0.02 0.00
CA ALA A 16 -2.50 -0.26 1.44
C ALA A 16 -2.63 -1.80 1.59
N GLY A 17 -2.57 -2.43 2.78
CA GLY A 17 -2.70 -3.90 2.77
C GLY A 17 -2.91 -4.83 3.99
N ARG A 18 -4.15 -5.36 4.16
CA ARG A 18 -4.46 -6.54 5.01
C ARG A 18 -3.95 -7.85 4.42
N LEU A 19 -3.48 -8.73 5.30
CA LEU A 19 -3.10 -10.10 4.95
C LEU A 19 -4.35 -11.00 4.89
N PRO A 20 -4.50 -11.88 3.88
CA PRO A 20 -5.63 -12.81 3.85
C PRO A 20 -5.61 -13.81 5.01
N THR A 21 -6.80 -14.15 5.51
CA THR A 21 -7.04 -15.05 6.64
C THR A 21 -6.81 -16.53 6.33
N LYS A 22 -6.62 -16.88 5.06
CA LYS A 22 -6.11 -18.18 4.61
C LYS A 22 -4.63 -18.04 4.27
N PRO A 23 -3.76 -18.98 4.64
CA PRO A 23 -2.37 -18.97 4.17
C PRO A 23 -2.40 -18.98 2.63
N LEU A 24 -1.81 -17.95 2.03
CA LEU A 24 -1.65 -17.91 0.60
C LEU A 24 -0.74 -19.09 0.21
N ASN A 25 -1.23 -20.01 -0.63
CA ASN A 25 -0.43 -21.10 -1.20
C ASN A 25 0.56 -20.53 -2.22
N LEU A 26 1.52 -19.74 -1.72
CA LEU A 26 2.66 -19.26 -2.47
C LEU A 26 3.59 -20.45 -2.73
N PRO A 27 4.11 -20.61 -3.96
CA PRO A 27 5.12 -21.62 -4.22
C PRO A 27 6.28 -21.44 -3.24
N GLN A 28 6.70 -22.56 -2.63
CA GLN A 28 7.69 -22.52 -1.56
C GLN A 28 9.00 -21.92 -2.08
N ARG A 29 9.58 -21.03 -1.27
CA ARG A 29 10.82 -20.27 -1.53
C ARG A 29 10.69 -19.10 -2.52
N MET A 30 9.89 -18.11 -2.15
CA MET A 30 10.15 -16.73 -2.60
C MET A 30 11.36 -16.17 -1.84
N GLU A 31 12.49 -16.04 -2.53
CA GLU A 31 13.67 -15.36 -1.98
C GLU A 31 13.34 -13.88 -1.73
N SER A 32 13.92 -13.32 -0.66
CA SER A 32 13.68 -11.90 -0.34
C SER A 32 14.49 -11.01 -1.28
N GLY A 33 13.86 -10.00 -1.86
CA GLY A 33 14.49 -9.19 -2.88
C GLY A 33 13.85 -7.82 -3.08
N TRP A 34 14.59 -6.95 -3.74
CA TRP A 34 14.12 -5.61 -4.08
C TRP A 34 13.23 -5.66 -5.32
N GLY A 35 12.02 -5.11 -5.21
CA GLY A 35 11.15 -4.79 -6.33
C GLY A 35 11.47 -3.38 -6.82
N GLU A 36 12.00 -3.28 -8.04
CA GLU A 36 12.32 -2.01 -8.68
C GLU A 36 11.07 -1.32 -9.21
N THR A 37 10.91 -0.01 -8.96
CA THR A 37 9.87 0.79 -9.60
C THR A 37 10.14 2.29 -9.49
N ASN A 38 9.89 3.02 -10.59
CA ASN A 38 9.93 4.48 -10.67
C ASN A 38 8.56 5.14 -10.35
N SER A 39 7.51 4.33 -10.17
CA SER A 39 6.13 4.81 -10.02
C SER A 39 5.56 4.64 -8.61
N SER A 40 6.35 4.10 -7.68
CA SER A 40 5.95 4.00 -6.28
C SER A 40 6.01 5.34 -5.57
N PHE A 41 5.11 5.51 -4.61
CA PHE A 41 5.11 6.61 -3.67
C PHE A 41 4.37 6.17 -2.40
N ILE A 42 4.76 6.77 -1.29
CA ILE A 42 4.10 6.60 0.00
C ILE A 42 3.41 7.91 0.38
N PHE A 43 2.36 7.82 1.19
CA PHE A 43 1.63 9.00 1.62
C PHE A 43 1.06 8.84 3.03
N SER A 44 0.74 9.98 3.65
CA SER A 44 -0.08 10.04 4.87
C SER A 44 -1.17 11.10 4.73
N MET A 45 -2.23 10.92 5.50
CA MET A 45 -3.36 11.83 5.58
C MET A 45 -3.86 11.84 7.02
N GLU A 46 -3.95 13.02 7.63
CA GLU A 46 -4.52 13.17 8.97
C GLU A 46 -6.05 13.01 8.94
N ASN A 47 -6.61 12.57 10.06
CA ASN A 47 -8.05 12.40 10.21
C ASN A 47 -8.80 13.72 9.97
N GLY A 48 -9.87 13.67 9.16
CA GLY A 48 -10.69 14.83 8.81
C GLY A 48 -10.10 15.80 7.78
N LYS A 49 -8.88 15.56 7.23
CA LYS A 49 -8.29 16.43 6.21
C LYS A 49 -8.67 16.02 4.77
N THR A 50 -8.57 16.98 3.84
CA THR A 50 -8.72 16.79 2.39
C THR A 50 -7.43 16.27 1.74
N LEU A 51 -7.51 15.76 0.51
CA LEU A 51 -6.34 15.31 -0.26
C LEU A 51 -5.28 16.41 -0.47
N GLU A 52 -5.69 17.67 -0.50
CA GLU A 52 -4.80 18.84 -0.60
C GLU A 52 -3.80 18.93 0.57
N ASN A 53 -4.14 18.31 1.71
CA ASN A 53 -3.31 18.24 2.91
C ASN A 53 -2.59 16.88 3.06
N CYS A 54 -2.61 16.04 2.03
CA CYS A 54 -1.92 14.75 2.00
C CYS A 54 -0.41 14.96 1.86
N MET A 55 0.39 14.39 2.77
CA MET A 55 1.84 14.33 2.56
C MET A 55 2.14 13.21 1.57
N ILE A 56 2.60 13.54 0.37
CA ILE A 56 3.02 12.57 -0.66
C ILE A 56 4.54 12.62 -0.80
N SER A 57 5.16 11.44 -0.86
CA SER A 57 6.59 11.23 -1.03
C SER A 57 6.84 10.19 -2.12
N ARG A 58 7.47 10.59 -3.24
CA ARG A 58 7.76 9.70 -4.37
C ARG A 58 9.07 8.96 -4.17
N VAL A 59 9.26 7.85 -4.88
CA VAL A 59 10.51 7.08 -4.87
C VAL A 59 11.67 7.88 -5.49
N THR A 60 12.83 7.85 -4.83
CA THR A 60 14.11 8.45 -5.30
C THR A 60 15.19 7.41 -5.56
N SER A 61 15.06 6.19 -5.01
CA SER A 61 15.92 5.04 -5.30
C SER A 61 15.06 3.88 -5.81
N PRO A 62 14.75 3.85 -7.13
CA PRO A 62 13.85 2.87 -7.73
C PRO A 62 14.24 1.43 -7.41
N GLU A 63 15.54 1.13 -7.42
CA GLU A 63 16.14 -0.18 -7.18
C GLU A 63 15.99 -0.68 -5.74
N ARG A 64 15.48 0.18 -4.84
CA ARG A 64 15.17 -0.14 -3.44
C ARG A 64 13.73 0.26 -3.04
N ALA A 65 12.85 0.50 -4.01
CA ALA A 65 11.50 1.02 -3.76
C ALA A 65 10.65 0.12 -2.85
N ILE A 66 10.69 -1.18 -3.09
CA ILE A 66 9.89 -2.19 -2.39
C ILE A 66 10.81 -3.32 -1.93
N TRP A 67 10.81 -3.65 -0.65
CA TRP A 67 11.41 -4.88 -0.15
C TRP A 67 10.33 -5.97 -0.14
N ASN A 68 10.48 -6.97 -0.99
CA ASN A 68 9.61 -8.14 -1.01
C ASN A 68 10.23 -9.23 -0.15
N ALA A 69 9.63 -9.51 1.01
CA ALA A 69 10.02 -10.62 1.88
C ALA A 69 8.79 -11.36 2.42
N PRO A 70 8.80 -12.70 2.55
CA PRO A 70 7.60 -13.49 2.88
C PRO A 70 6.85 -13.14 4.18
N ARG A 71 7.51 -12.43 5.12
CA ARG A 71 6.93 -12.07 6.43
C ARG A 71 6.99 -10.56 6.76
N ASN A 72 7.72 -9.77 5.96
CA ASN A 72 7.90 -8.35 6.20
C ASN A 72 8.14 -7.60 4.88
N PRO A 73 7.15 -7.59 3.96
CA PRO A 73 7.18 -6.65 2.85
C PRO A 73 7.09 -5.21 3.38
N CYS A 74 7.79 -4.28 2.74
CA CYS A 74 7.76 -2.87 3.11
C CYS A 74 8.21 -1.95 1.96
N PHE A 75 7.82 -0.68 2.00
CA PHE A 75 8.32 0.34 1.08
C PHE A 75 9.67 0.85 1.58
N SER A 76 10.74 0.24 1.10
CA SER A 76 12.11 0.45 1.58
C SER A 76 12.22 0.42 3.12
N HIS A 77 13.09 1.22 3.70
CA HIS A 77 13.10 1.52 5.12
C HIS A 77 12.09 2.61 5.52
N ASP A 78 11.51 3.30 4.54
CA ASP A 78 10.67 4.49 4.72
C ASP A 78 9.32 4.18 5.36
N LEU A 79 8.67 3.07 4.98
CA LEU A 79 7.44 2.58 5.61
C LEU A 79 7.52 1.07 5.88
N GLN A 80 7.98 0.71 7.07
CA GLN A 80 8.11 -0.66 7.58
C GLN A 80 6.91 -1.02 8.46
N TRP A 81 5.73 -1.19 7.84
CA TRP A 81 4.46 -1.25 8.58
C TRP A 81 4.34 -2.39 9.60
N PHE A 82 4.89 -3.59 9.33
CA PHE A 82 4.86 -4.70 10.29
C PHE A 82 5.83 -4.52 11.46
N LYS A 83 6.75 -3.55 11.38
CA LYS A 83 7.65 -3.17 12.48
C LYS A 83 7.19 -1.88 13.17
N GLY A 84 6.14 -1.22 12.66
CA GLY A 84 5.72 0.10 13.14
C GLY A 84 6.79 1.18 12.99
N LYS A 85 7.64 1.13 11.95
CA LYS A 85 8.77 2.07 11.77
C LYS A 85 8.68 2.88 10.48
N LEU A 86 9.10 4.14 10.59
CA LEU A 86 9.16 5.13 9.53
C LEU A 86 10.59 5.69 9.43
N LYS A 87 11.05 5.95 8.21
CA LYS A 87 12.34 6.60 7.95
C LYS A 87 12.22 7.46 6.69
N GLN A 88 13.28 8.19 6.36
CA GLN A 88 13.57 8.62 5.00
C GLN A 88 14.80 7.84 4.51
N SER A 89 14.69 7.19 3.35
CA SER A 89 15.74 6.36 2.76
C SER A 89 15.67 6.34 1.23
N SER A 90 14.59 5.79 0.66
CA SER A 90 14.42 5.63 -0.79
C SER A 90 13.24 6.44 -1.36
N TYR A 91 12.63 7.29 -0.55
CA TYR A 91 11.57 8.22 -0.93
C TYR A 91 11.95 9.67 -0.57
N GLU A 92 11.36 10.65 -1.28
CA GLU A 92 11.72 12.07 -1.26
C GLU A 92 11.75 12.73 0.13
N LYS A 93 10.87 12.31 1.04
CA LYS A 93 10.62 12.90 2.36
C LYS A 93 9.96 11.91 3.32
N LYS A 94 10.07 12.15 4.64
CA LYS A 94 9.21 11.49 5.63
C LYS A 94 7.73 11.82 5.35
N ILE A 95 6.84 10.85 5.55
CA ILE A 95 5.38 11.05 5.49
C ILE A 95 4.76 11.34 6.86
N TYR A 96 5.53 11.25 7.95
CA TYR A 96 5.08 11.52 9.31
C TYR A 96 6.31 11.82 10.17
N ASP A 97 6.18 12.70 11.16
CA ASP A 97 7.34 13.22 11.89
C ASP A 97 7.93 12.20 12.88
N SER A 98 7.08 11.34 13.45
CA SER A 98 7.52 10.21 14.30
C SER A 98 8.25 9.15 13.47
N GLU A 99 9.27 8.54 14.06
CA GLU A 99 9.95 7.37 13.49
C GLU A 99 9.23 6.05 13.80
N GLU A 100 8.23 6.08 14.68
CA GLU A 100 7.48 4.91 15.12
C GLU A 100 5.95 5.14 15.13
N PHE A 101 5.19 4.08 14.87
CA PHE A 101 3.72 4.06 14.89
C PHE A 101 3.18 2.66 15.22
N VAL A 102 1.93 2.59 15.68
CA VAL A 102 1.20 1.33 15.89
C VAL A 102 0.26 1.10 14.71
N MET A 103 0.40 -0.04 14.03
CA MET A 103 -0.60 -0.48 13.04
C MET A 103 -1.83 -1.00 13.77
N VAL A 104 -3.00 -0.40 13.49
CA VAL A 104 -4.29 -0.84 14.04
C VAL A 104 -5.06 -1.68 13.01
N ASP A 105 -5.16 -1.19 11.78
CA ASP A 105 -5.76 -1.88 10.64
C ASP A 105 -5.11 -1.41 9.32
N ILE A 106 -5.36 -2.13 8.24
CA ILE A 106 -4.65 -2.03 6.96
C ILE A 106 -5.49 -2.75 5.86
N GLU A 107 -5.63 -2.22 4.62
CA GLU A 107 -6.61 -2.73 3.60
C GLU A 107 -6.00 -2.93 2.17
N ILE A 108 -5.99 -4.12 1.54
CA ILE A 108 -5.42 -4.30 0.16
C ILE A 108 -6.45 -3.93 -0.92
N TYR A 109 -6.03 -3.07 -1.84
CA TYR A 109 -6.72 -2.80 -3.09
C TYR A 109 -5.85 -3.16 -4.29
N ARG A 110 -6.46 -3.75 -5.33
CA ARG A 110 -5.87 -3.89 -6.66
C ARG A 110 -6.77 -3.16 -7.66
N VAL A 111 -6.21 -2.21 -8.40
CA VAL A 111 -6.93 -1.59 -9.52
C VAL A 111 -6.90 -2.57 -10.70
N VAL A 112 -8.07 -2.93 -11.21
CA VAL A 112 -8.24 -3.73 -12.43
C VAL A 112 -8.87 -2.82 -13.48
N LYS A 113 -8.28 -2.77 -14.68
CA LYS A 113 -8.89 -2.04 -15.81
C LYS A 113 -10.12 -2.82 -16.26
N LYS A 114 -11.31 -2.22 -16.20
CA LYS A 114 -12.50 -2.81 -16.81
C LYS A 114 -12.31 -2.82 -18.33
N ASN A 115 -12.42 -3.99 -18.94
CA ASN A 115 -12.54 -4.10 -20.39
C ASN A 115 -13.97 -3.72 -20.76
N GLU A 116 -14.15 -2.88 -21.78
CA GLU A 116 -15.47 -2.31 -22.13
C GLU A 116 -16.48 -3.37 -22.62
N ASN A 117 -15.99 -4.55 -23.01
CA ASN A 117 -16.78 -5.71 -23.41
C ASN A 117 -17.17 -6.63 -22.24
N ASP A 118 -16.73 -6.34 -21.01
CA ASP A 118 -16.93 -7.23 -19.86
C ASP A 118 -18.13 -6.79 -19.02
N ASN A 119 -19.26 -7.48 -19.21
CA ASN A 119 -20.50 -7.22 -18.50
C ASN A 119 -20.56 -7.87 -17.11
N SER A 120 -19.49 -8.55 -16.66
CA SER A 120 -19.41 -9.06 -15.29
C SER A 120 -19.40 -7.91 -14.28
N THR A 121 -20.53 -7.69 -13.61
CA THR A 121 -20.57 -6.89 -12.39
C THR A 121 -20.23 -7.82 -11.22
N GLU A 122 -18.96 -8.14 -11.06
CA GLU A 122 -18.48 -8.81 -9.84
C GLU A 122 -18.60 -7.83 -8.67
N ILE A 123 -19.73 -7.94 -7.97
CA ILE A 123 -19.91 -7.37 -6.65
C ILE A 123 -19.03 -8.22 -5.73
N MET A 124 -17.83 -7.73 -5.40
CA MET A 124 -17.02 -8.36 -4.35
C MET A 124 -17.77 -8.22 -3.03
N GLU A 125 -18.37 -9.31 -2.58
CA GLU A 125 -18.98 -9.42 -1.26
C GLU A 125 -17.91 -9.20 -0.19
N ILE A 126 -18.19 -8.27 0.73
CA ILE A 126 -17.30 -8.00 1.86
C ILE A 126 -17.70 -8.96 2.97
N ASP A 127 -16.93 -10.04 3.14
CA ASP A 127 -17.06 -10.95 4.28
C ASP A 127 -16.79 -10.18 5.58
N ASN A 128 -17.85 -9.74 6.23
CA ASN A 128 -17.81 -8.95 7.44
C ASN A 128 -17.56 -9.87 8.65
N VAL A 129 -16.29 -10.25 8.87
CA VAL A 129 -15.89 -11.08 10.00
C VAL A 129 -15.82 -10.22 11.27
N ASN A 130 -16.92 -10.20 12.01
CA ASN A 130 -16.95 -9.71 13.39
C ASN A 130 -16.01 -10.52 14.28
N ASN A 131 -15.27 -9.82 15.15
CA ASN A 131 -14.77 -10.29 16.45
C ASN A 131 -14.57 -9.07 17.35
#